data_AF-A0A1F7LH22-F1
#
_entry.id   AF-A0A1F7LH22-F1
#
_cell.length_a   1.000
_cell.length_b   1.000
_cell.length_c   1.000
_cell.angle_alpha   90.00
_cell.angle_beta   90.00
_cell.angle_gamma   90.00
#
_symmetry.space_group_name_H-M   'P 1'
#
loop_
_entity.id
_entity.type
_entity.pdbx_description
1 polymer ?
#
loop_
_entity_poly.entity_id
_entity_poly.type
_entity_poly.pdbx_seq_one_letter_code
_entity_poly.pdbx_strand_id
1 'polypeptide(L)'
;MKARGYTNPFQVPRLEKIVINMGVGEGRENAKVLDFATADLQAITGQKPIVTRAKKSIANFKLREGVPIGAKVTLRGARMYEFLDRLISIALPRVRDFKGVPPKGFDGRGNYALGLREQVIFPEIVYDKVDKIRGMDINIVTTARTDEDAKVLLTHLGMPFRE
;
A
#
# COMPACT_ATOMS: atom_id res chain seq x y z
N MET A 1 23.07 -9.89 6.75
CA MET A 1 24.44 -10.40 6.51
C MET A 1 24.60 -11.85 6.93
N LYS A 2 24.47 -12.20 8.23
CA LYS A 2 24.75 -13.58 8.71
C LYS A 2 23.87 -14.68 8.10
N ALA A 3 22.57 -14.45 7.91
CA ALA A 3 21.64 -15.48 7.44
C ALA A 3 21.81 -15.88 5.96
N ARG A 4 22.42 -15.01 5.13
CA ARG A 4 22.48 -15.18 3.66
C ARG A 4 23.89 -15.03 3.08
N GLY A 5 24.91 -14.92 3.93
CA GLY A 5 26.32 -14.93 3.51
C GLY A 5 26.76 -13.80 2.57
N TYR A 6 26.06 -12.65 2.57
CA TYR A 6 26.41 -11.53 1.69
C TYR A 6 27.84 -11.03 1.96
N THR A 7 28.62 -10.85 0.90
CA THR A 7 30.02 -10.40 0.95
C THR A 7 30.15 -8.88 0.92
N ASN A 8 29.13 -8.18 0.40
CA ASN A 8 29.10 -6.73 0.30
C ASN A 8 27.92 -6.16 1.12
N PRO A 9 28.14 -5.15 1.98
CA PRO A 9 27.05 -4.50 2.72
C PRO A 9 25.91 -3.98 1.84
N PHE A 10 26.19 -3.55 0.61
CA PHE A 10 25.19 -3.08 -0.33
C PHE A 10 24.34 -4.19 -0.97
N GLN A 11 24.70 -5.46 -0.80
CA GLN A 11 23.87 -6.60 -1.21
C GLN A 11 22.73 -6.87 -0.23
N VAL A 12 22.80 -6.32 0.99
CA VAL A 12 21.76 -6.53 1.99
C VAL A 12 20.46 -5.89 1.50
N PRO A 13 19.35 -6.65 1.40
CA PRO A 13 18.05 -6.11 1.01
C PRO A 13 17.62 -4.96 1.91
N ARG A 14 17.12 -3.89 1.29
CA ARG A 14 16.54 -2.73 1.97
C ARG A 14 15.21 -2.36 1.34
N LEU A 15 14.38 -1.66 2.10
CA LEU A 15 13.19 -1.01 1.55
C LEU A 15 13.61 0.18 0.70
N GLU A 16 13.07 0.27 -0.51
CA GLU A 16 13.34 1.38 -1.42
C GLU A 16 12.22 2.42 -1.35
N LYS A 17 10.97 1.96 -1.44
CA LYS A 17 9.77 2.78 -1.42
C LYS A 17 8.54 1.93 -1.08
N ILE A 18 7.52 2.58 -0.54
CA ILE A 18 6.18 2.01 -0.43
C ILE A 18 5.23 2.86 -1.28
N VAL A 19 4.50 2.21 -2.18
CA VAL A 19 3.50 2.86 -3.04
C VAL A 19 2.13 2.44 -2.56
N ILE A 20 1.29 3.40 -2.19
CA ILE A 20 -0.08 3.15 -1.74
C ILE A 20 -1.01 3.73 -2.80
N ASN A 21 -1.97 2.94 -3.25
CA ASN A 21 -2.90 3.29 -4.31
C ASN A 21 -4.33 2.97 -3.90
N MET A 22 -5.25 3.90 -4.15
CA MET A 22 -6.69 3.70 -4.01
C MET A 22 -7.36 3.88 -5.36
N GLY A 23 -7.99 2.81 -5.83
CA GLY A 23 -8.88 2.86 -6.99
C GLY A 23 -10.24 3.39 -6.58
N VAL A 24 -10.68 4.50 -7.18
CA VAL A 24 -11.95 5.17 -6.89
C VAL A 24 -12.75 5.28 -8.18
N GLY A 25 -13.29 4.15 -8.65
CA GLY A 25 -14.02 4.07 -9.93
C GLY A 25 -15.25 4.97 -10.00
N GLU A 26 -15.88 5.25 -8.86
CA GLU A 26 -17.02 6.17 -8.72
C GLU A 26 -16.61 7.65 -8.79
N GLY A 27 -15.32 7.95 -8.63
CA GLY A 27 -14.77 9.30 -8.75
C GLY A 27 -14.95 9.93 -10.13
N ARG A 28 -15.29 9.11 -11.15
CA ARG A 28 -15.63 9.59 -12.49
C ARG A 28 -16.94 10.40 -12.52
N GLU A 29 -17.90 10.05 -11.65
CA GLU A 29 -19.25 10.66 -11.63
C GLU A 29 -19.34 11.75 -10.57
N ASN A 30 -18.59 11.60 -9.46
CA ASN A 30 -18.61 12.54 -8.35
C ASN A 30 -17.18 12.87 -7.90
N ALA A 31 -16.73 14.09 -8.22
CA ALA A 31 -15.42 14.59 -7.82
C ALA A 31 -15.23 14.61 -6.30
N LYS A 32 -16.30 14.81 -5.51
CA LYS A 32 -16.21 14.84 -4.04
C LYS A 32 -15.76 13.51 -3.44
N VAL A 33 -16.16 12.38 -4.04
CA VAL A 33 -15.76 11.02 -3.61
C VAL A 33 -14.24 10.86 -3.69
N LEU A 34 -13.63 11.46 -4.72
CA LEU A 34 -12.19 11.46 -4.89
C LEU A 34 -11.49 12.37 -3.87
N ASP A 35 -12.08 13.51 -3.54
CA ASP A 35 -11.57 14.41 -2.50
C ASP A 35 -11.56 13.71 -1.13
N PHE A 36 -12.62 12.99 -0.78
CA PHE A 36 -12.67 12.17 0.45
C PHE A 36 -11.59 11.09 0.45
N ALA A 37 -11.46 10.31 -0.63
CA ALA A 37 -10.42 9.29 -0.73
C ALA A 37 -8.99 9.88 -0.64
N THR A 38 -8.79 11.07 -1.20
CA THR A 38 -7.51 11.78 -1.14
C THR A 38 -7.23 12.27 0.28
N ALA A 39 -8.26 12.78 0.99
CA ALA A 39 -8.15 13.21 2.37
C ALA A 39 -7.86 12.03 3.32
N ASP A 40 -8.54 10.89 3.14
CA ASP A 40 -8.28 9.65 3.89
C ASP A 40 -6.83 9.19 3.71
N LEU A 41 -6.37 9.12 2.46
CA LEU A 41 -5.01 8.68 2.16
C LEU A 41 -3.96 9.69 2.65
N GLN A 42 -4.27 10.98 2.66
CA GLN A 42 -3.43 12.01 3.26
C GLN A 42 -3.35 11.85 4.79
N ALA A 43 -4.47 11.59 5.45
CA ALA A 43 -4.52 11.37 6.90
C ALA A 43 -3.69 10.13 7.28
N ILE A 44 -3.86 9.03 6.54
CA ILE A 44 -3.10 7.79 6.77
C ILE A 44 -1.61 7.99 6.52
N THR A 45 -1.21 8.69 5.47
CA THR A 45 0.20 8.69 5.02
C THR A 45 0.98 9.94 5.42
N GLY A 46 0.29 10.96 5.95
CA GLY A 46 0.86 12.27 6.29
C GLY A 46 1.38 13.05 5.08
N GLN A 47 1.14 12.58 3.86
CA GLN A 47 1.64 13.15 2.61
C GLN A 47 0.48 13.37 1.63
N LYS A 48 0.47 14.54 0.99
CA LYS A 48 -0.55 14.86 -0.01
C LYS A 48 -0.47 13.87 -1.19
N PRO A 49 -1.55 13.12 -1.48
CA PRO A 49 -1.57 12.18 -2.59
C PRO A 49 -1.65 12.88 -3.94
N ILE A 50 -1.24 12.16 -4.99
CA ILE A 50 -1.49 12.58 -6.37
C ILE A 50 -2.72 11.87 -6.92
N VAL A 51 -3.58 12.62 -7.59
CA VAL A 51 -4.74 12.08 -8.30
C VAL A 51 -4.27 11.38 -9.58
N THR A 52 -4.68 10.13 -9.76
CA THR A 52 -4.42 9.36 -10.98
C THR A 52 -5.54 9.57 -11.98
N ARG A 53 -5.17 9.80 -13.23
CA ARG A 53 -6.09 10.03 -14.35
C ARG A 53 -6.00 8.89 -15.36
N ALA A 54 -7.12 8.59 -16.00
CA ALA A 54 -7.19 7.60 -17.05
C ALA A 54 -6.31 7.99 -18.24
N LYS A 55 -5.45 7.06 -18.69
CA LYS A 55 -4.57 7.27 -19.86
C LYS A 55 -5.26 6.99 -21.19
N LYS A 56 -6.34 6.21 -21.19
CA LYS A 56 -7.06 5.77 -22.38
C LYS A 56 -8.56 5.73 -22.09
N SER A 57 -9.35 6.00 -23.11
CA SER A 57 -10.79 5.81 -23.07
C SER A 57 -11.13 4.33 -23.25
N ILE A 58 -12.01 3.80 -22.39
CA ILE A 58 -12.46 2.40 -22.43
C ILE A 58 -13.97 2.37 -22.25
N ALA A 59 -14.70 1.99 -23.30
CA ALA A 59 -16.16 2.03 -23.34
C ALA A 59 -16.81 1.11 -22.29
N ASN A 60 -16.28 -0.11 -22.10
CA ASN A 60 -16.81 -1.08 -21.12
C ASN A 60 -16.77 -0.54 -19.68
N PHE A 61 -15.77 0.26 -19.34
CA PHE A 61 -15.66 0.93 -18.04
C PHE A 61 -16.31 2.32 -18.02
N LYS A 62 -17.00 2.71 -19.11
CA LYS A 62 -17.52 4.06 -19.38
C LYS A 62 -16.52 5.15 -19.01
N LEU A 63 -15.24 4.91 -19.34
CA LEU A 63 -14.12 5.75 -18.94
C LEU A 63 -13.63 6.57 -20.12
N ARG A 64 -13.43 7.87 -19.91
CA ARG A 64 -12.78 8.77 -20.87
C ARG A 64 -11.37 9.10 -20.41
N GLU A 65 -10.49 9.36 -21.36
CA GLU A 65 -9.14 9.84 -21.10
C GLU A 65 -9.14 11.13 -20.27
N GLY A 66 -8.19 11.28 -19.35
CA GLY A 66 -8.02 12.45 -18.49
C GLY A 66 -8.93 12.52 -17.27
N VAL A 67 -9.96 11.67 -17.20
CA VAL A 67 -10.87 11.58 -16.04
C VAL A 67 -10.10 11.06 -14.82
N PRO A 68 -10.27 11.66 -13.63
CA PRO A 68 -9.66 11.17 -12.42
C PRO A 68 -10.33 9.86 -11.95
N ILE A 69 -9.52 8.87 -11.58
CA ILE A 69 -9.97 7.50 -11.27
C ILE A 69 -9.46 6.96 -9.94
N GLY A 70 -8.57 7.69 -9.27
CA GLY A 70 -7.99 7.25 -8.01
C GLY A 70 -6.98 8.22 -7.45
N ALA A 71 -6.36 7.81 -6.35
CA ALA A 71 -5.31 8.56 -5.68
C ALA A 71 -4.15 7.61 -5.36
N LYS A 72 -2.93 8.10 -5.49
CA LYS A 72 -1.74 7.35 -5.07
C LYS A 72 -0.75 8.23 -4.33
N VAL A 73 0.02 7.63 -3.44
CA VAL A 73 1.16 8.28 -2.79
C VAL A 73 2.36 7.35 -2.84
N THR A 74 3.55 7.92 -2.81
CA THR A 74 4.78 7.14 -2.74
C THR A 74 5.62 7.64 -1.60
N LEU A 75 5.82 6.77 -0.61
CA LEU A 75 6.56 7.03 0.61
C LEU A 75 8.00 6.55 0.45
N ARG A 76 8.95 7.35 0.93
CA ARG A 76 10.39 7.06 0.98
C ARG A 76 10.99 7.60 2.27
N GLY A 77 12.19 7.12 2.61
CA GLY A 77 12.91 7.57 3.80
C GLY A 77 12.12 7.30 5.09
N ALA A 78 12.17 8.22 6.05
CA ALA A 78 11.56 8.02 7.37
C ALA A 78 10.06 7.74 7.31
N ARG A 79 9.29 8.49 6.51
CA ARG A 79 7.83 8.33 6.38
C ARG A 79 7.40 6.93 5.92
N MET A 80 8.23 6.28 5.11
CA MET A 80 7.99 4.91 4.66
C MET A 80 8.09 3.92 5.81
N TYR A 81 9.12 4.05 6.65
CA TYR A 81 9.32 3.18 7.81
C TYR A 81 8.24 3.41 8.86
N GLU A 82 7.86 4.66 9.12
CA GLU A 82 6.78 5.03 10.04
C GLU A 82 5.43 4.46 9.58
N PHE A 83 5.11 4.58 8.29
CA PHE A 83 3.90 3.97 7.74
C PHE A 83 3.92 2.44 7.85
N LEU A 84 5.06 1.80 7.58
CA LEU A 84 5.18 0.35 7.65
C LEU A 84 5.03 -0.16 9.10
N ASP A 85 5.67 0.50 10.06
CA ASP A 85 5.54 0.17 11.48
C ASP A 85 4.08 0.28 11.93
N ARG A 86 3.42 1.39 11.61
CA ARG A 86 2.00 1.58 11.92
C ARG A 86 1.07 0.59 11.21
N LEU A 87 1.39 0.22 9.97
CA LEU A 87 0.66 -0.82 9.23
C LEU A 87 0.75 -2.15 9.97
N ILE A 88 1.95 -2.56 10.38
CA ILE A 88 2.20 -3.85 11.03
C ILE A 88 1.66 -3.89 12.45
N SER A 89 1.98 -2.87 13.24
CA SER A 89 1.75 -2.84 14.69
C SER A 89 0.31 -2.45 15.05
N ILE A 90 -0.39 -1.69 14.20
CA ILE A 90 -1.71 -1.14 14.51
C ILE A 90 -2.77 -1.57 13.50
N ALA A 91 -2.53 -1.34 12.20
CA ALA A 91 -3.59 -1.50 11.21
C ALA A 91 -3.93 -2.98 10.93
N LEU A 92 -2.92 -3.84 10.72
CA LEU A 92 -3.13 -5.26 10.42
C LEU A 92 -3.85 -6.04 11.55
N PRO A 93 -3.51 -5.87 12.84
CA PRO A 93 -4.25 -6.49 13.94
C PRO A 93 -5.72 -6.09 14.04
N ARG A 94 -6.08 -4.88 13.54
CA ARG A 94 -7.47 -4.40 13.52
C ARG A 94 -8.30 -4.96 12.37
N VAL A 95 -7.69 -5.69 11.43
CA VAL A 95 -8.43 -6.37 10.35
C VAL A 95 -9.29 -7.48 10.96
N ARG A 96 -10.57 -7.52 10.61
CA ARG A 96 -11.48 -8.58 11.05
C ARG A 96 -11.00 -9.95 10.57
N ASP A 97 -10.99 -10.94 11.47
CA ASP A 97 -10.53 -12.31 11.21
C ASP A 97 -9.08 -12.38 10.68
N PHE A 98 -8.20 -11.52 11.19
CA PHE A 98 -6.80 -11.48 10.77
C PHE A 98 -6.05 -12.76 11.15
N LYS A 99 -5.60 -13.52 10.14
CA LYS A 99 -4.77 -14.72 10.28
C LYS A 99 -3.39 -14.54 9.65
N GLY A 100 -2.89 -13.31 9.59
CA GLY A 100 -1.67 -12.97 8.85
C GLY A 100 -1.91 -12.69 7.37
N VAL A 101 -0.92 -12.02 6.77
CA VAL A 101 -0.88 -11.64 5.36
C VAL A 101 -0.40 -12.81 4.48
N PRO A 102 -0.95 -12.97 3.26
CA PRO A 102 -0.60 -14.09 2.41
C PRO A 102 0.86 -13.98 1.92
N PRO A 103 1.69 -15.03 2.02
CA PRO A 103 3.04 -15.03 1.49
C PRO A 103 3.07 -15.10 -0.05
N LYS A 104 1.93 -15.27 -0.71
CA LYS A 104 1.83 -15.33 -2.18
C LYS A 104 1.84 -13.95 -2.86
N GLY A 105 1.91 -12.87 -2.09
CA GLY A 105 1.90 -11.50 -2.62
C GLY A 105 3.21 -11.03 -3.25
N PHE A 106 4.24 -11.89 -3.32
CA PHE A 106 5.50 -11.54 -3.97
C PHE A 106 5.43 -11.64 -5.49
N ASP A 107 6.18 -10.78 -6.18
CA ASP A 107 6.16 -10.65 -7.65
C ASP A 107 7.23 -11.47 -8.39
N GLY A 108 7.99 -12.33 -7.70
CA GLY A 108 9.13 -13.07 -8.24
C GLY A 108 10.43 -12.26 -8.32
N ARG A 109 10.39 -10.97 -8.00
CA ARG A 109 11.54 -10.05 -8.07
C ARG A 109 11.79 -9.34 -6.74
N GLY A 110 11.29 -9.91 -5.64
CA GLY A 110 11.54 -9.37 -4.31
C GLY A 110 10.69 -8.16 -3.92
N ASN A 111 9.59 -7.89 -4.61
CA ASN A 111 8.60 -6.90 -4.18
C ASN A 111 7.36 -7.59 -3.64
N TYR A 112 6.66 -6.94 -2.70
CA TYR A 112 5.47 -7.50 -2.06
C TYR A 112 4.26 -6.59 -2.25
N ALA A 113 3.15 -7.15 -2.71
CA ALA A 113 1.88 -6.47 -2.85
C ALA A 113 0.87 -6.97 -1.82
N LEU A 114 0.22 -6.04 -1.13
CA LEU A 114 -0.84 -6.29 -0.15
C LEU A 114 -2.07 -5.47 -0.50
N GLY A 115 -3.20 -6.15 -0.70
CA GLY A 115 -4.51 -5.50 -0.81
C GLY A 115 -5.19 -5.42 0.55
N LEU A 116 -5.66 -4.23 0.91
CA LEU A 116 -6.55 -3.98 2.04
C LEU A 116 -7.96 -3.69 1.54
N ARG A 117 -8.96 -4.25 2.21
CA ARG A 117 -10.37 -4.08 1.81
C ARG A 117 -11.00 -2.81 2.36
N GLU A 118 -10.51 -2.32 3.50
CA GLU A 118 -11.14 -1.24 4.25
C GLU A 118 -10.07 -0.30 4.80
N GLN A 119 -10.28 1.02 4.66
CA GLN A 119 -9.37 2.04 5.19
C GLN A 119 -9.59 2.32 6.68
N VAL A 120 -10.73 1.89 7.25
CA VAL A 120 -11.10 2.14 8.67
C VAL A 120 -10.22 1.41 9.68
N ILE A 121 -9.35 0.51 9.23
CA ILE A 121 -8.37 -0.18 10.08
C ILE A 121 -7.30 0.78 10.61
N PHE A 122 -7.09 1.91 9.94
CA PHE A 122 -6.14 2.95 10.37
C PHE A 122 -6.78 3.83 11.46
N PRO A 123 -6.05 4.13 12.56
CA PRO A 123 -6.59 4.95 13.65
C PRO A 123 -6.85 6.41 13.23
N GLU A 124 -6.20 6.91 12.18
CA GLU A 124 -6.41 8.26 11.65
C GLU A 124 -7.78 8.44 10.99
N ILE A 125 -8.45 7.34 10.64
CA ILE A 125 -9.75 7.38 9.99
C ILE A 125 -10.86 7.34 11.04
N VAL A 126 -11.64 8.42 11.10
CA VAL A 126 -12.83 8.51 11.96
C VAL A 126 -14.02 7.92 11.23
N TYR A 127 -14.56 6.81 11.74
CA TYR A 127 -15.66 6.06 11.13
C TYR A 127 -16.85 6.96 10.73
N ASP A 128 -17.25 7.88 11.60
CA ASP A 128 -18.41 8.76 11.35
C ASP A 128 -18.19 9.78 10.23
N LYS A 129 -16.94 10.03 9.83
CA LYS A 129 -16.58 10.95 8.75
C LYS A 129 -16.35 10.24 7.42
N VAL A 130 -16.34 8.90 7.43
CA VAL A 130 -16.15 8.10 6.22
C VAL A 130 -17.45 8.06 5.44
N ASP A 131 -17.43 8.57 4.22
CA ASP A 131 -18.57 8.50 3.31
C ASP A 131 -18.81 7.06 2.81
N LYS A 132 -17.72 6.34 2.52
CA LYS A 132 -17.76 4.96 2.02
C LYS A 132 -16.50 4.17 2.36
N ILE A 133 -16.69 2.88 2.64
CA ILE A 133 -15.59 1.94 2.83
C ILE A 133 -14.90 1.69 1.48
N ARG A 134 -13.59 1.89 1.44
CA ARG A 134 -12.72 1.74 0.27
C ARG A 134 -11.49 0.91 0.64
N GLY A 135 -11.09 0.07 -0.31
CA GLY A 135 -9.82 -0.65 -0.22
C GLY A 135 -8.64 0.20 -0.69
N MET A 136 -7.44 -0.33 -0.47
CA MET A 136 -6.19 0.21 -0.99
C MET A 136 -5.20 -0.90 -1.29
N ASP A 137 -4.35 -0.67 -2.28
CA ASP A 137 -3.23 -1.54 -2.62
C ASP A 137 -1.94 -0.93 -2.10
N ILE A 138 -1.19 -1.70 -1.33
CA ILE A 138 0.10 -1.33 -0.78
C ILE A 138 1.17 -2.17 -1.47
N ASN A 139 2.06 -1.51 -2.20
CA ASN A 139 3.20 -2.14 -2.86
C ASN A 139 4.48 -1.77 -2.13
N ILE A 140 5.11 -2.76 -1.51
CA ILE A 140 6.38 -2.63 -0.81
C ILE A 140 7.48 -3.04 -1.77
N VAL A 141 8.29 -2.05 -2.17
CA VAL A 141 9.39 -2.25 -3.12
C VAL A 141 10.68 -2.36 -2.34
N THR A 142 11.43 -3.42 -2.62
CA THR A 142 12.71 -3.69 -1.96
C THR A 142 13.83 -3.79 -2.98
N THR A 143 15.08 -3.77 -2.51
CA THR A 143 16.25 -4.05 -3.35
C THR A 143 16.57 -5.54 -3.45
N ALA A 144 15.77 -6.41 -2.83
CA ALA A 144 15.94 -7.85 -2.96
C ALA A 144 15.78 -8.28 -4.43
N ARG A 145 16.50 -9.32 -4.83
CA ARG A 145 16.37 -9.90 -6.18
C ARG A 145 15.48 -11.14 -6.20
N THR A 146 15.23 -11.73 -5.04
CA THR A 146 14.46 -12.95 -4.86
C THR A 146 13.38 -12.73 -3.81
N ASP A 147 12.28 -13.47 -3.95
CA ASP A 147 11.16 -13.40 -3.01
C ASP A 147 11.53 -13.90 -1.63
N GLU A 148 12.44 -14.86 -1.55
CA GLU A 148 12.92 -15.36 -0.25
C GLU A 148 13.68 -14.27 0.53
N ASP A 149 14.55 -13.52 -0.14
CA ASP A 149 15.32 -12.44 0.49
C ASP A 149 14.38 -11.32 0.95
N ALA A 150 13.37 -11.00 0.14
CA ALA A 150 12.34 -10.02 0.49
C ALA A 150 11.46 -10.50 1.65
N LYS A 151 11.06 -11.78 1.66
CA LYS A 151 10.29 -12.38 2.75
C LYS A 151 11.08 -12.34 4.05
N VAL A 152 12.35 -12.73 4.05
CA VAL A 152 13.21 -12.66 5.23
C VAL A 152 13.33 -11.23 5.74
N LEU A 153 13.54 -10.24 4.86
CA LEU A 153 13.57 -8.83 5.23
C LEU A 153 12.26 -8.40 5.90
N LEU A 154 11.11 -8.66 5.27
CA LEU A 154 9.81 -8.25 5.80
C LEU A 154 9.45 -8.97 7.10
N THR A 155 9.77 -10.25 7.23
CA THR A 155 9.60 -10.99 8.49
C THR A 155 10.42 -10.37 9.62
N HIS A 156 11.68 -9.99 9.37
CA HIS A 156 12.50 -9.32 10.37
C HIS A 156 12.03 -7.90 10.71
N LEU A 157 11.33 -7.25 9.78
CA LEU A 157 10.65 -5.97 10.03
C LEU A 157 9.30 -6.14 10.76
N GLY A 158 8.91 -7.37 11.11
CA GLY A 158 7.71 -7.68 11.89
C GLY A 158 6.48 -8.02 11.05
N MET A 159 6.60 -8.20 9.73
CA MET A 159 5.44 -8.48 8.87
C MET A 159 4.81 -9.85 9.23
N PRO A 160 3.52 -9.89 9.61
CA PRO A 160 2.88 -11.11 10.10
C PRO A 160 2.38 -11.99 8.95
N PHE A 161 3.28 -12.77 8.33
CA PHE A 161 2.90 -13.72 7.29
C PHE A 161 2.06 -14.87 7.85
N ARG A 162 1.05 -15.30 7.08
CA ARG A 162 0.31 -16.53 7.35
C ARG A 162 1.18 -17.74 7.03
N GLU A 163 1.24 -18.71 7.95
CA GLU A 163 1.83 -20.04 7.74
C GLU A 163 1.03 -20.87 6.74
#